data_AF-A0A7N5KH98-F1
#
_entry.id   AF-A0A7N5KH98-F1
#
_cell.length_a   1.000
_cell.length_b   1.000
_cell.length_c   1.000
_cell.angle_alpha   90.00
_cell.angle_beta   90.00
_cell.angle_gamma   90.00
#
_symmetry.space_group_name_H-M   'P 1'
#
loop_
_entity.id
_entity.type
_entity.pdbx_description
1 polymer ?
#
loop_
_entity_poly.entity_id
_entity_poly.type
_entity_poly.pdbx_seq_one_letter_code
_entity_poly.pdbx_strand_id
1 'polypeptide(L)'
;MARKAGNYYVPAEPKLAFVIRIRGINGVSPKVRKVLQLLRLRQIFNGTFVKLNKASINMLRIVEPYIAWGYPNLKSVHELIYKRGYGKINKQRIPLTDNCLIKKNLKKYGIICMEDLIHEIYTVGKNF
;
A
#
# COMPACT_ATOMS: atom_id res chain seq x y z
N MET A 1 -24.74 20.33 3.00
CA MET A 1 -25.31 20.62 1.67
C MET A 1 -26.29 19.53 1.23
N ALA A 2 -25.90 18.25 1.12
CA ALA A 2 -26.82 17.17 0.74
C ALA A 2 -28.07 17.03 1.65
N ARG A 3 -27.87 17.01 2.98
CA ARG A 3 -28.98 16.94 3.96
C ARG A 3 -29.97 18.12 3.86
N LYS A 4 -29.51 19.31 3.45
CA LYS A 4 -30.38 20.49 3.29
C LYS A 4 -31.30 20.34 2.07
N ALA A 5 -30.91 19.53 1.08
CA ALA A 5 -31.68 19.26 -0.12
C ALA A 5 -32.47 17.93 -0.03
N GLY A 6 -32.60 17.33 1.15
CA GLY A 6 -33.25 16.02 1.33
C GLY A 6 -32.51 14.86 0.67
N ASN A 7 -31.24 15.03 0.28
CA ASN A 7 -30.47 14.05 -0.48
C ASN A 7 -29.33 13.43 0.35
N TYR A 8 -28.83 12.28 -0.09
CA TYR A 8 -27.74 11.54 0.54
C TYR A 8 -26.38 12.00 0.03
N TYR A 9 -25.39 12.02 0.93
CA TYR A 9 -23.98 12.18 0.56
C TYR A 9 -23.35 10.80 0.40
N VAL A 10 -22.94 10.47 -0.82
CA VAL A 10 -22.20 9.23 -1.11
C VAL A 10 -20.72 9.59 -1.18
N PRO A 11 -19.87 9.06 -0.28
CA PRO A 11 -18.43 9.32 -0.33
C PRO A 11 -17.81 8.62 -1.54
N ALA A 12 -16.69 9.17 -2.02
CA ALA A 12 -15.92 8.53 -3.08
C ALA A 12 -15.41 7.16 -2.66
N GLU A 13 -15.34 6.23 -3.61
CA GLU A 13 -14.76 4.91 -3.37
C GLU A 13 -13.27 5.02 -2.99
N PRO A 14 -12.82 4.18 -2.04
CA PRO A 14 -11.43 4.16 -1.62
C PRO A 14 -10.54 3.64 -2.76
N LYS A 15 -9.43 4.34 -2.99
CA LYS A 15 -8.47 4.02 -4.07
C LYS A 15 -7.25 3.23 -3.59
N LEU A 16 -7.03 3.15 -2.27
CA LEU A 16 -5.86 2.56 -1.64
C LEU A 16 -6.28 1.45 -0.68
N ALA A 17 -5.65 0.29 -0.78
CA ALA A 17 -5.71 -0.76 0.23
C ALA A 17 -4.33 -0.97 0.86
N PHE A 18 -4.32 -1.28 2.15
CA PHE A 18 -3.16 -1.87 2.81
C PHE A 18 -3.43 -3.35 3.01
N VAL A 19 -2.48 -4.19 2.58
CA VAL A 19 -2.61 -5.64 2.54
C VAL A 19 -1.50 -6.25 3.38
N ILE A 20 -1.86 -7.09 4.35
CA ILE A 20 -0.93 -7.81 5.22
C ILE A 20 -1.14 -9.30 5.06
N ARG A 21 -0.06 -10.05 5.01
CA ARG A 21 -0.14 -11.52 5.00
C ARG A 21 -0.29 -12.08 6.42
N ILE A 22 -1.29 -12.92 6.62
CA ILE A 22 -1.61 -13.51 7.94
C ILE A 22 -1.33 -15.01 8.03
N ARG A 23 -1.21 -15.73 6.90
CA ARG A 23 -0.97 -17.19 6.88
C ARG A 23 0.30 -17.61 6.11
N GLY A 24 0.86 -18.77 6.48
CA GLY A 24 2.01 -19.41 5.83
C GLY A 24 1.78 -19.90 4.39
N ILE A 25 2.79 -20.48 3.74
CA ILE A 25 2.71 -21.00 2.35
C ILE A 25 2.46 -22.52 2.28
N ASN A 26 2.36 -23.20 3.42
CA ASN A 26 2.19 -24.65 3.46
C ASN A 26 0.84 -25.05 2.86
N GLY A 27 0.86 -26.00 1.92
CA GLY A 27 -0.36 -26.46 1.22
C GLY A 27 -1.02 -25.44 0.29
N VAL A 28 -0.38 -24.30 0.02
CA VAL A 28 -0.96 -23.26 -0.83
C VAL A 28 -0.83 -23.60 -2.31
N SER A 29 -1.94 -23.50 -3.05
CA SER A 29 -1.99 -23.76 -4.49
C SER A 29 -1.02 -22.85 -5.27
N PRO A 30 -0.47 -23.32 -6.41
CA PRO A 30 0.47 -22.52 -7.21
C PRO A 30 -0.09 -21.16 -7.63
N LYS A 31 -1.39 -21.09 -7.94
CA LYS A 31 -2.08 -19.85 -8.32
C LYS A 31 -2.07 -18.82 -7.18
N VAL A 32 -2.47 -19.22 -5.97
CA VAL A 32 -2.47 -18.34 -4.79
C VAL A 32 -1.03 -17.92 -4.45
N ARG A 33 -0.08 -18.87 -4.49
CA ARG A 33 1.34 -18.58 -4.26
C ARG A 33 1.87 -17.53 -5.23
N LYS A 34 1.50 -17.62 -6.52
CA LYS A 34 1.91 -16.64 -7.53
C LYS A 34 1.30 -15.26 -7.26
N VAL A 35 0.02 -15.19 -6.87
CA VAL A 35 -0.62 -13.91 -6.54
C VAL A 35 0.02 -13.26 -5.31
N LEU A 36 0.31 -14.02 -4.25
CA LEU A 36 1.05 -13.51 -3.08
C LEU A 36 2.45 -12.98 -3.46
N GLN A 37 3.14 -13.65 -4.40
CA GLN A 37 4.42 -13.18 -4.92
C GLN A 37 4.30 -11.87 -5.72
N LEU A 38 3.27 -11.73 -6.56
CA LEU A 38 3.00 -10.51 -7.32
C LEU A 38 2.69 -9.32 -6.38
N LEU A 39 1.95 -9.57 -5.31
CA LEU A 39 1.71 -8.61 -4.22
C LEU A 39 2.95 -8.37 -3.34
N ARG A 40 4.07 -9.06 -3.59
CA ARG A 40 5.32 -9.00 -2.79
C ARG A 40 5.17 -9.46 -1.33
N LEU A 41 4.12 -10.24 -1.01
CA LEU A 41 3.82 -10.79 0.31
C LEU A 41 4.56 -12.12 0.57
N ARG A 42 5.89 -12.06 0.62
CA ARG A 42 6.76 -13.25 0.70
C ARG A 42 6.77 -13.92 2.08
N GLN A 43 6.74 -13.14 3.15
CA GLN A 43 6.77 -13.62 4.53
C GLN A 43 5.46 -13.28 5.26
N ILE A 44 5.17 -13.98 6.35
CA ILE A 44 4.05 -13.66 7.24
C ILE A 44 4.30 -12.28 7.86
N PHE A 45 3.24 -11.49 8.04
CA PHE A 45 3.27 -10.10 8.50
C PHE A 45 3.96 -9.10 7.58
N ASN A 46 4.34 -9.49 6.36
CA ASN A 46 4.67 -8.51 5.33
C ASN A 46 3.43 -7.72 4.95
N GLY A 47 3.59 -6.40 4.81
CA GLY A 47 2.55 -5.47 4.42
C GLY A 47 2.93 -4.70 3.15
N THR A 48 1.96 -4.44 2.29
CA THR A 48 2.12 -3.64 1.07
C THR A 48 0.91 -2.76 0.80
N PHE A 49 1.16 -1.54 0.33
CA PHE A 49 0.14 -0.66 -0.22
C PHE A 49 -0.21 -1.08 -1.65
N VAL A 50 -1.50 -1.15 -1.98
CA VAL A 50 -2.02 -1.59 -3.29
C VAL A 50 -3.03 -0.58 -3.80
N LYS A 51 -2.84 -0.12 -5.04
CA LYS A 51 -3.81 0.68 -5.77
C LYS A 51 -5.00 -0.20 -6.17
N LEU A 52 -6.19 0.23 -5.78
CA LEU A 52 -7.43 -0.48 -6.06
C LEU A 52 -7.90 -0.20 -7.47
N ASN A 53 -8.05 -1.28 -8.23
CA ASN A 53 -8.69 -1.33 -9.53
C ASN A 53 -9.36 -2.71 -9.65
N LYS A 54 -10.13 -2.93 -10.73
CA LYS A 54 -10.87 -4.20 -10.92
C LYS A 54 -9.94 -5.43 -10.87
N ALA A 55 -8.75 -5.34 -11.45
CA ALA A 55 -7.80 -6.44 -11.49
C ALA A 55 -7.18 -6.73 -10.11
N SER A 56 -6.78 -5.70 -9.36
CA SER A 56 -6.19 -5.84 -8.04
C SER A 56 -7.22 -6.35 -7.03
N ILE A 57 -8.47 -5.89 -7.09
CA ILE A 57 -9.56 -6.44 -6.26
C ILE A 57 -9.75 -7.94 -6.56
N ASN A 58 -9.74 -8.35 -7.82
CA ASN A 58 -9.83 -9.76 -8.19
C ASN A 58 -8.62 -10.57 -7.68
N MET A 59 -7.41 -10.00 -7.71
CA MET A 59 -6.23 -10.63 -7.10
C MET A 59 -6.40 -10.80 -5.59
N LEU A 60 -6.90 -9.78 -4.89
CA LEU A 60 -7.14 -9.82 -3.44
C LEU A 60 -8.17 -10.89 -3.08
N ARG A 61 -9.26 -11.00 -3.85
CA ARG A 61 -10.28 -12.06 -3.66
C ARG A 61 -9.69 -13.47 -3.80
N ILE A 62 -8.75 -13.70 -4.72
CA ILE A 62 -8.10 -15.02 -4.89
C ILE A 62 -7.30 -15.41 -3.64
N VAL A 63 -6.69 -14.45 -2.96
CA VAL A 63 -5.79 -14.70 -1.82
C VAL A 63 -6.40 -14.36 -0.46
N GLU A 64 -7.68 -13.97 -0.43
CA GLU A 64 -8.40 -13.48 0.75
C GLU A 64 -8.22 -14.34 2.01
N PRO A 65 -8.22 -15.69 1.95
CA PRO A 65 -8.00 -16.52 3.14
C PRO A 65 -6.60 -16.39 3.77
N TYR A 66 -5.63 -15.83 3.05
CA TYR A 66 -4.22 -15.74 3.45
C TYR A 66 -3.78 -14.32 3.83
N ILE A 67 -4.63 -13.33 3.59
CA ILE A 67 -4.34 -11.91 3.80
C ILE A 67 -5.41 -11.27 4.69
N ALA A 68 -5.01 -10.23 5.42
CA ALA A 68 -5.93 -9.25 5.97
C ALA A 68 -5.70 -7.95 5.20
N TRP A 69 -6.76 -7.30 4.73
CA TRP A 69 -6.63 -6.06 4.00
C TRP A 69 -7.81 -5.13 4.23
N GLY A 70 -7.58 -3.83 4.04
CA GLY A 70 -8.58 -2.80 4.20
C GLY A 70 -8.05 -1.43 3.80
N TYR A 71 -8.86 -0.41 4.00
CA TYR A 71 -8.53 0.97 3.65
C TYR A 71 -7.83 1.65 4.84
N PRO A 72 -6.54 2.01 4.71
CA PRO A 72 -5.83 2.67 5.81
C PRO A 72 -6.27 4.14 5.92
N ASN A 73 -6.23 4.69 7.12
CA ASN A 73 -6.34 6.13 7.34
C ASN A 73 -4.96 6.80 7.23
N LEU A 74 -4.93 8.12 7.04
CA LEU A 74 -3.68 8.89 6.87
C LEU A 74 -2.72 8.71 8.04
N LYS A 75 -3.22 8.69 9.29
CA LYS A 75 -2.41 8.50 10.49
C LYS A 75 -1.71 7.14 10.50
N SER A 76 -2.43 6.08 10.14
CA SER A 76 -1.88 4.73 10.04
C SER A 76 -0.82 4.62 8.93
N VAL A 77 -1.06 5.23 7.77
CA VAL A 77 -0.05 5.26 6.68
C VAL A 77 1.22 5.97 7.14
N HIS A 78 1.05 7.14 7.76
CA HIS A 78 2.14 7.94 8.30
C HIS A 78 2.96 7.14 9.32
N GLU A 79 2.34 6.68 10.40
CA GLU A 79 3.04 5.91 11.44
C GLU A 79 3.72 4.65 10.89
N LEU A 80 3.10 3.96 9.92
CA LEU A 80 3.66 2.76 9.34
C LEU A 80 4.92 3.06 8.52
N ILE A 81 4.92 4.13 7.72
CA ILE A 81 6.08 4.51 6.92
C ILE A 81 7.23 4.98 7.83
N TYR A 82 6.97 5.77 8.87
CA TYR A 82 8.03 6.18 9.80
C TYR A 82 8.59 4.99 10.60
N LYS A 83 7.75 4.09 11.10
CA LYS A 83 8.19 2.98 11.98
C LYS A 83 8.73 1.77 11.22
N ARG A 84 8.22 1.51 10.02
CA ARG A 84 8.43 0.26 9.26
C ARG A 84 8.73 0.49 7.77
N GLY A 85 8.95 1.73 7.34
CA GLY A 85 9.26 2.07 5.95
C GLY A 85 10.68 1.69 5.56
N TYR A 86 10.82 0.99 4.44
CA TYR A 86 12.12 0.66 3.84
C TYR A 86 12.10 1.02 2.35
N GLY A 87 13.18 1.65 1.90
CA GLY A 87 13.47 1.90 0.51
C GLY A 87 14.32 0.78 -0.09
N LYS A 88 14.20 0.59 -1.41
CA LYS A 88 15.12 -0.25 -2.18
C LYS A 88 16.13 0.64 -2.89
N ILE A 89 17.34 0.73 -2.35
CA ILE A 89 18.43 1.56 -2.90
C ILE A 89 19.57 0.61 -3.26
N ASN A 90 20.08 0.69 -4.50
CA ASN A 90 21.13 -0.21 -5.00
C ASN A 90 20.84 -1.70 -4.74
N LYS A 91 19.58 -2.11 -4.93
CA LYS A 91 19.04 -3.47 -4.66
C LYS A 91 19.06 -3.90 -3.19
N GLN A 92 19.51 -3.06 -2.26
CA GLN A 92 19.51 -3.31 -0.83
C GLN A 92 18.27 -2.69 -0.15
N ARG A 93 17.87 -3.28 0.98
CA ARG A 93 16.76 -2.80 1.81
C ARG A 93 17.30 -1.84 2.87
N ILE A 94 17.06 -0.55 2.69
CA ILE A 94 17.59 0.51 3.57
C ILE A 94 16.40 1.17 4.30
N PRO A 95 16.46 1.37 5.63
CA PRO A 95 15.40 2.06 6.36
C PRO A 95 15.28 3.52 5.89
N LEU A 96 14.04 4.04 5.85
CA LEU A 96 13.78 5.43 5.46
C LEU A 96 13.97 6.36 6.67
N THR A 97 15.22 6.72 6.97
CA THR A 97 15.56 7.56 8.13
C THR A 97 15.78 9.03 7.80
N ASP A 98 16.23 9.35 6.60
CA ASP A 98 16.61 10.72 6.19
C ASP A 98 15.98 11.10 4.85
N ASN A 99 15.48 12.33 4.77
CA ASN A 99 14.96 12.96 3.57
C ASN A 99 16.01 13.04 2.46
N CYS A 100 17.31 13.11 2.78
CA CYS A 100 18.37 13.06 1.76
C CYS A 100 18.32 11.76 0.93
N LEU A 101 18.01 10.62 1.56
CA LEU A 101 17.87 9.34 0.88
C LEU A 101 16.67 9.34 -0.08
N ILE A 102 15.56 9.92 0.36
CA ILE A 102 14.33 10.02 -0.43
C ILE A 102 14.57 10.94 -1.64
N LYS A 103 15.03 12.17 -1.38
CA LYS A 103 15.34 13.17 -2.41
C LYS A 103 16.29 12.63 -3.47
N LYS A 104 17.40 12.00 -3.08
CA LYS A 104 18.39 11.49 -4.04
C LYS A 104 17.80 10.47 -5.02
N ASN A 105 16.85 9.66 -4.59
CA ASN A 105 16.27 8.58 -5.39
C ASN A 105 14.96 8.95 -6.10
N LEU A 106 14.16 9.84 -5.51
CA LEU A 106 12.79 10.15 -5.96
C LEU A 106 12.58 11.60 -6.42
N LYS A 107 13.60 12.48 -6.38
CA LYS A 107 13.49 13.88 -6.84
C LYS A 107 12.95 14.01 -8.27
N LYS A 108 13.24 13.05 -9.16
CA LYS A 108 12.70 13.02 -10.53
C LYS A 108 11.18 12.92 -10.61
N TYR A 109 10.53 12.46 -9.55
CA TYR A 109 9.08 12.33 -9.44
C TYR A 109 8.45 13.46 -8.62
N GLY A 110 9.24 14.47 -8.22
CA GLY A 110 8.78 15.56 -7.36
C GLY A 110 8.68 15.19 -5.87
N ILE A 111 9.15 14.00 -5.47
CA ILE A 111 9.12 13.54 -4.07
C ILE A 111 10.46 13.88 -3.41
N ILE A 112 10.44 14.79 -2.44
CA ILE A 112 11.65 15.35 -1.84
C ILE A 112 11.78 14.87 -0.39
N CYS A 113 10.69 14.82 0.37
CA CYS A 113 10.69 14.41 1.77
C CYS A 113 9.77 13.21 2.05
N MET A 114 9.78 12.75 3.31
CA MET A 114 8.94 11.64 3.75
C MET A 114 7.46 11.96 3.69
N GLU A 115 7.09 13.22 3.94
CA GLU A 115 5.73 13.73 3.90
C GLU A 115 5.17 13.71 2.47
N ASP A 116 5.97 14.11 1.47
CA ASP A 116 5.62 13.98 0.05
C ASP A 116 5.35 12.53 -0.32
N LEU A 117 6.17 11.60 0.17
CA LEU A 117 6.02 10.16 -0.08
C LEU A 117 4.72 9.63 0.53
N ILE A 118 4.42 10.01 1.77
CA ILE A 118 3.18 9.62 2.46
C ILE A 118 1.97 10.17 1.73
N HIS A 119 2.03 11.43 1.29
CA HIS A 119 0.98 12.07 0.52
C HIS A 119 0.73 11.35 -0.81
N GLU A 120 1.78 11.05 -1.57
CA GLU A 120 1.71 10.35 -2.86
C GLU A 120 1.09 8.95 -2.69
N ILE A 121 1.47 8.22 -1.63
CA ILE A 121 0.92 6.89 -1.31
C ILE A 121 -0.56 7.00 -0.93
N TYR A 122 -0.92 7.88 0.01
CA TYR A 122 -2.28 7.98 0.55
C TYR A 122 -3.29 8.45 -0.51
N THR A 123 -2.92 9.44 -1.31
CA THR A 123 -3.79 9.99 -2.37
C THR A 123 -3.81 9.13 -3.63
N VAL A 124 -2.92 8.13 -3.73
CA VAL A 124 -2.70 7.32 -4.93
C VAL A 124 -2.35 8.23 -6.11
N GLY A 125 -1.26 8.98 -5.94
CA GLY A 125 -0.77 9.94 -6.90
C GLY A 125 -0.29 9.32 -8.22
N LYS A 126 0.31 10.15 -9.08
CA LYS A 126 0.70 9.75 -10.44
C LYS A 126 1.81 8.70 -10.45
N ASN A 127 2.69 8.72 -9.46
CA ASN A 127 3.88 7.88 -9.37
C ASN A 127 3.76 6.77 -8.30
N PHE A 128 2.53 6.37 -7.94
CA PHE A 128 2.24 5.28 -7.00
C PHE A 128 2.79 3.92 -7.45
#